data_AF-A0A6G9QQZ7-F1
#
_entry.id   AF-A0A6G9QQZ7-F1
#
_cell.length_a   1.000
_cell.length_b   1.000
_cell.length_c   1.000
_cell.angle_alpha   90.00
_cell.angle_beta   90.00
_cell.angle_gamma   90.00
#
_symmetry.space_group_name_H-M   'P 1'
#
loop_
_entity.id
_entity.type
_entity.pdbx_description
1 polymer ?
#
loop_
_entity_poly.entity_id
_entity_poly.type
_entity_poly.pdbx_seq_one_letter_code
_entity_poly.pdbx_strand_id
1 'polypeptide(L)'
;MIPDGIGKKPDGASNNNPVCACTDNLGVPYVGTKLSYFAPLRLIETTRLPYCSPSLGGVTLQDDFTGLGFKQDDRGFWHSHYFAFPLMEMLEILYIDCHQDGYVDLDLMYLSEVDPTWSNDILALLLSPEAILFATPLAVPWCATDCALVSADKAPESTFGCAGCDGNLYPFTGRVIGQIDTVAQTSLIAQRMVSSLHRKGLSKKTMGTEAVCKASYAPFTPRSQYKFSMIYPKAEADETQNDVSGCCHPMGQSTNLWCLPVGGRMRPGKEDAVYMLWQFKECCMNLLGGTGS
;
A
#
# COMPACT_ATOMS: atom_id res chain seq x y z
N MET A 1 4.48 30.96 4.09
CA MET A 1 3.10 30.50 4.33
C MET A 1 2.99 29.13 3.67
N ILE A 2 3.23 28.05 4.41
CA ILE A 2 2.95 26.67 3.96
C ILE A 2 1.87 26.13 4.89
N PRO A 3 0.58 26.47 4.68
CA PRO A 3 -0.52 25.88 5.43
C PRO A 3 -1.11 24.66 4.71
N ASP A 4 -0.55 24.27 3.57
CA ASP A 4 -1.01 23.15 2.76
C ASP A 4 0.16 22.17 2.63
N GLY A 5 -0.15 20.90 2.85
CA GLY A 5 0.80 19.80 2.83
C GLY A 5 1.74 19.73 1.62
N ILE A 6 2.80 18.93 1.76
CA ILE A 6 3.70 18.63 0.65
C ILE A 6 3.00 17.64 -0.30
N GLY A 7 2.50 18.15 -1.43
CA GLY A 7 1.96 17.36 -2.54
C GLY A 7 0.45 17.51 -2.79
N LYS A 8 -0.03 16.96 -3.92
CA LYS A 8 -1.45 16.93 -4.28
C LYS A 8 -2.22 16.08 -3.27
N LYS A 9 -3.12 16.72 -2.52
CA LYS A 9 -3.99 16.08 -1.53
C LYS A 9 -4.92 15.05 -2.20
N PRO A 10 -5.02 13.81 -1.67
CA PRO A 10 -5.91 12.78 -2.20
C PRO A 10 -7.39 13.03 -1.90
N ASP A 11 -8.26 12.40 -2.69
CA ASP A 11 -9.71 12.41 -2.47
C ASP A 11 -10.05 11.70 -1.16
N GLY A 12 -10.82 12.37 -0.28
CA GLY A 12 -11.18 11.86 1.05
C GLY A 12 -10.36 12.45 2.22
N ALA A 13 -9.35 13.26 1.94
CA ALA A 13 -8.58 13.96 2.98
C ALA A 13 -9.31 15.18 3.58
N SER A 14 -8.99 15.50 4.84
CA SER A 14 -9.63 16.53 5.66
C SER A 14 -9.58 17.94 5.05
N ASN A 15 -10.66 18.72 5.17
CA ASN A 15 -10.80 20.09 4.63
C ASN A 15 -9.56 20.98 4.85
N ASN A 16 -9.35 21.99 3.99
CA ASN A 16 -8.17 22.88 3.98
C ASN A 16 -8.08 23.84 5.19
N ASN A 17 -8.65 23.47 6.34
CA ASN A 17 -8.47 24.21 7.57
C ASN A 17 -7.04 23.95 8.08
N PRO A 18 -6.19 24.99 8.21
CA PRO A 18 -4.82 24.83 8.69
C PRO A 18 -4.75 24.61 10.20
N VAL A 19 -5.86 24.79 10.92
CA VAL A 19 -5.98 24.62 12.37
C VAL A 19 -6.75 23.35 12.67
N CYS A 20 -6.26 22.58 13.64
CA CYS A 20 -6.89 21.39 14.16
C CYS A 20 -7.05 21.51 15.69
N ALA A 21 -8.08 20.86 16.22
CA ALA A 21 -8.32 20.74 17.65
C ALA A 21 -8.44 19.26 17.97
N CYS A 22 -7.52 18.78 18.81
CA CYS A 22 -7.41 17.38 19.17
C CYS A 22 -7.40 17.25 20.69
N THR A 23 -7.63 16.04 21.17
CA THR A 23 -7.52 15.70 22.58
C THR A 23 -6.37 14.72 22.73
N ASP A 24 -5.45 15.04 23.63
CA ASP A 24 -4.33 14.16 23.96
C ASP A 24 -4.83 12.85 24.62
N ASN A 25 -3.97 11.84 24.75
CA ASN A 25 -4.26 10.57 25.44
C ASN A 25 -4.72 10.78 26.89
N LEU A 26 -4.36 11.91 27.51
CA LEU A 26 -4.79 12.32 28.86
C LEU A 26 -6.14 13.09 28.87
N GLY A 27 -6.82 13.22 27.73
CA GLY A 27 -8.10 13.92 27.60
C GLY A 27 -7.99 15.46 27.60
N VAL A 28 -6.78 16.00 27.56
CA VAL A 28 -6.55 17.45 27.51
C VAL A 28 -6.72 17.93 26.06
N PRO A 29 -7.62 18.89 25.76
CA PRO A 29 -7.73 19.44 24.43
C PRO A 29 -6.52 20.33 24.12
N TYR A 30 -5.91 20.12 22.96
CA TYR A 30 -4.87 20.97 22.41
C TYR A 30 -5.27 21.46 21.02
N VAL A 31 -4.79 22.65 20.68
CA VAL A 31 -4.97 23.25 19.36
C VAL A 31 -3.65 23.24 18.64
N GLY A 32 -3.69 22.92 17.36
CA GLY A 32 -2.51 22.67 16.57
C GLY A 32 -2.65 23.14 15.13
N THR A 33 -1.54 23.03 14.40
CA THR A 33 -1.53 23.18 12.96
C THR A 33 -1.66 21.82 12.30
N LYS A 34 -2.52 21.75 11.29
CA LYS A 34 -2.69 20.54 10.51
C LYS A 34 -1.53 20.44 9.53
N LEU A 35 -0.80 19.33 9.59
CA LEU A 35 0.19 18.96 8.60
C LEU A 35 -0.30 17.75 7.82
N SER A 36 -0.14 17.78 6.50
CA SER A 36 -0.48 16.64 5.64
C SER A 36 0.63 16.38 4.64
N TYR A 37 1.02 15.14 4.41
CA TYR A 37 2.06 14.81 3.42
C TYR A 37 2.02 13.32 3.07
N PHE A 38 2.62 12.96 1.93
CA PHE A 38 2.92 11.56 1.61
C PHE A 38 4.27 11.18 2.22
N ALA A 39 4.29 10.12 3.01
CA ALA A 39 5.49 9.55 3.62
C ALA A 39 5.74 8.13 3.07
N PRO A 40 6.99 7.76 2.73
CA PRO A 40 7.34 6.38 2.46
C PRO A 40 7.49 5.66 3.80
N LEU A 41 6.55 4.76 4.11
CA LEU A 41 6.49 4.13 5.43
C LEU A 41 6.74 2.63 5.42
N ARG A 42 6.55 1.99 4.26
CA ARG A 42 6.48 0.54 4.17
C ARG A 42 7.15 0.03 2.91
N LEU A 43 7.73 -1.15 3.02
CA LEU A 43 8.19 -1.93 1.87
C LEU A 43 7.33 -3.19 1.79
N ILE A 44 6.91 -3.52 0.58
CA ILE A 44 6.16 -4.73 0.28
C ILE A 44 6.97 -5.51 -0.73
N GLU A 45 7.34 -6.72 -0.33
CA GLU A 45 8.05 -7.64 -1.19
C GLU A 45 7.08 -8.65 -1.74
N THR A 46 7.31 -9.07 -2.98
CA THR A 46 6.56 -10.11 -3.64
C THR A 46 7.54 -11.12 -4.20
N THR A 47 7.50 -12.35 -3.67
CA THR A 47 8.47 -13.40 -4.00
C THR A 47 7.78 -14.70 -4.33
N ARG A 48 8.43 -15.57 -5.12
CA ARG A 48 7.96 -16.95 -5.32
C ARG A 48 8.58 -17.93 -4.34
N LEU A 49 9.84 -17.66 -3.96
CA LEU A 49 10.52 -18.49 -2.98
C LEU A 49 10.03 -18.08 -1.59
N PRO A 50 9.44 -19.01 -0.80
CA PRO A 50 9.02 -18.71 0.56
C PRO A 50 10.22 -18.26 1.39
N TYR A 51 9.98 -17.35 2.32
CA TYR A 51 10.97 -16.77 3.24
C TYR A 51 12.14 -16.03 2.58
N CYS A 52 12.15 -15.87 1.26
CA CYS A 52 13.18 -15.09 0.56
C CYS A 52 12.87 -13.60 0.64
N SER A 53 13.82 -12.78 1.11
CA SER A 53 13.67 -11.32 1.18
C SER A 53 14.64 -10.61 0.24
N PRO A 54 14.18 -10.06 -0.90
CA PRO A 54 14.98 -9.27 -1.81
C PRO A 54 15.55 -7.98 -1.18
N SER A 55 14.83 -7.33 -0.26
CA SER A 55 15.21 -6.10 0.44
C SER A 55 16.36 -6.34 1.40
N LEU A 56 16.46 -7.55 1.97
CA LEU A 56 17.58 -7.97 2.81
C LEU A 56 18.73 -8.59 1.99
N GLY A 57 18.78 -8.33 0.69
CA GLY A 57 19.85 -8.81 -0.20
C GLY A 57 19.61 -10.21 -0.76
N GLY A 58 18.39 -10.73 -0.71
CA GLY A 58 18.02 -12.06 -1.22
C GLY A 58 18.33 -13.20 -0.26
N VAL A 59 18.43 -12.91 1.04
CA VAL A 59 18.60 -13.93 2.08
C VAL A 59 17.30 -14.67 2.34
N THR A 60 17.38 -15.94 2.70
CA THR A 60 16.25 -16.72 3.21
C THR A 60 16.16 -16.54 4.73
N LEU A 61 15.00 -16.09 5.21
CA LEU A 61 14.73 -15.91 6.64
C LEU A 61 14.59 -17.25 7.38
N GLN A 62 14.13 -18.27 6.64
CA GLN A 62 13.97 -19.63 7.13
C GLN A 62 14.20 -20.61 5.97
N ASP A 63 14.81 -21.75 6.28
CA ASP A 63 15.03 -22.83 5.32
C ASP A 63 13.81 -23.77 5.31
N ASP A 64 12.69 -23.27 4.81
CA ASP A 64 11.52 -24.08 4.51
C ASP A 64 11.02 -23.78 3.09
N PHE A 65 10.69 -24.82 2.34
CA PHE A 65 10.22 -24.74 0.96
C PHE A 65 8.73 -25.09 0.83
N THR A 66 8.02 -25.25 1.95
CA THR A 66 6.56 -25.44 1.92
C THR A 66 5.87 -24.26 1.23
N GLY A 67 4.91 -24.58 0.37
CA GLY A 67 4.17 -23.55 -0.37
C GLY A 67 4.99 -22.81 -1.43
N LEU A 68 6.01 -23.44 -2.04
CA LEU A 68 6.75 -22.85 -3.14
C LEU A 68 5.83 -22.23 -4.21
N GLY A 69 6.09 -20.96 -4.54
CA GLY A 69 5.41 -20.24 -5.60
C GLY A 69 5.58 -20.90 -6.96
N PHE A 70 4.52 -20.95 -7.74
CA PHE A 70 4.54 -21.45 -9.11
C PHE A 70 4.00 -20.38 -10.06
N LYS A 71 4.38 -20.45 -11.33
CA LYS A 71 3.77 -19.67 -12.41
C LYS A 71 3.53 -20.62 -13.59
N GLN A 72 2.28 -20.74 -14.00
CA GLN A 72 1.86 -21.54 -15.14
C GLN A 72 0.85 -20.74 -15.95
N ASP A 73 1.29 -20.28 -17.13
CA ASP A 73 0.53 -19.41 -18.04
C ASP A 73 -0.11 -18.21 -17.33
N ASP A 74 -1.41 -18.29 -17.05
CA ASP A 74 -2.25 -17.27 -16.45
C ASP A 74 -2.43 -17.41 -14.93
N ARG A 75 -1.85 -18.45 -14.32
CA ARG A 75 -1.95 -18.74 -12.89
C ARG A 75 -0.59 -18.60 -12.22
N GLY A 76 -0.58 -17.97 -11.05
CA GLY A 76 0.61 -17.84 -10.23
C GLY A 76 0.32 -17.92 -8.75
N PHE A 77 1.31 -18.32 -7.97
CA PHE A 77 1.30 -18.21 -6.51
C PHE A 77 2.54 -17.43 -6.05
N TRP A 78 2.29 -16.43 -5.22
CA TRP A 78 3.30 -15.51 -4.72
C TRP A 78 3.16 -15.36 -3.20
N HIS A 79 4.29 -15.25 -2.54
CA HIS A 79 4.42 -14.82 -1.15
C HIS A 79 4.63 -13.32 -1.09
N SER A 80 4.26 -12.73 0.04
CA SER A 80 4.48 -11.32 0.31
C SER A 80 4.97 -11.07 1.73
N HIS A 81 5.96 -10.19 1.84
CA HIS A 81 6.51 -9.72 3.10
C HIS A 81 6.24 -8.24 3.24
N TYR A 82 5.83 -7.82 4.43
CA TYR A 82 5.51 -6.43 4.72
C TYR A 82 6.42 -5.91 5.81
N PHE A 83 7.22 -4.91 5.46
CA PHE A 83 8.18 -4.28 6.33
C PHE A 83 7.72 -2.88 6.70
N ALA A 84 7.94 -2.50 7.96
CA ALA A 84 8.03 -1.11 8.36
C ALA A 84 9.33 -0.53 7.78
N PHE A 85 9.23 0.57 7.05
CA PHE A 85 10.37 1.31 6.51
C PHE A 85 10.08 2.82 6.58
N PRO A 86 10.06 3.40 7.80
CA PRO A 86 9.81 4.82 8.01
C PRO A 86 11.06 5.64 7.65
N LEU A 87 11.32 5.82 6.36
CA LEU A 87 12.58 6.40 5.87
C LEU A 87 12.80 7.84 6.34
N MET A 88 11.73 8.62 6.48
CA MET A 88 11.82 10.02 6.91
C MET A 88 12.22 10.13 8.38
N GLU A 89 11.68 9.23 9.21
CA GLU A 89 12.00 9.11 10.62
C GLU A 89 13.45 8.59 10.80
N MET A 90 13.85 7.54 10.05
CA MET A 90 15.21 6.99 10.09
C MET A 90 16.31 8.00 9.67
N LEU A 91 16.00 8.89 8.73
CA LEU A 91 16.94 9.91 8.24
C LEU A 91 16.84 11.25 9.00
N GLU A 92 15.95 11.35 10.00
CA GLU A 92 15.70 12.57 10.78
C GLU A 92 15.41 13.83 9.93
N ILE A 93 14.94 13.67 8.67
CA ILE A 93 14.74 14.79 7.74
C ILE A 93 13.61 15.71 8.21
N LEU A 94 12.62 15.15 8.89
CA LEU A 94 11.48 15.86 9.47
C LEU A 94 11.33 15.43 10.92
N TYR A 95 11.92 16.20 11.85
CA TYR A 95 11.68 16.07 13.28
C TYR A 95 10.28 16.63 13.63
N ILE A 96 9.26 15.97 13.12
CA ILE A 96 7.85 16.33 13.31
C ILE A 96 7.20 15.22 14.10
N ASP A 97 6.54 15.60 15.21
CA ASP A 97 5.79 14.71 16.10
C ASP A 97 4.48 14.23 15.44
N CYS A 98 4.61 13.52 14.33
CA CYS A 98 3.53 12.95 13.50
C CYS A 98 3.73 11.43 13.37
N HIS A 99 4.00 10.79 14.51
CA HIS A 99 4.24 9.35 14.61
C HIS A 99 2.94 8.55 14.77
N GLN A 100 2.00 8.71 13.83
CA GLN A 100 0.72 7.98 13.88
C GLN A 100 0.85 6.45 13.80
N ASP A 101 1.98 5.97 13.27
CA ASP A 101 2.23 4.56 13.03
C ASP A 101 3.12 3.90 14.12
N GLY A 102 3.88 4.70 14.89
CA GLY A 102 4.70 4.23 16.01
C GLY A 102 6.00 3.49 15.65
N TYR A 103 6.32 3.33 14.37
CA TYR A 103 7.57 2.69 13.91
C TYR A 103 8.64 3.75 13.62
N VAL A 104 9.87 3.48 14.06
CA VAL A 104 11.05 4.36 13.84
C VAL A 104 12.19 3.65 13.11
N ASP A 105 12.17 2.31 13.08
CA ASP A 105 13.21 1.48 12.48
C ASP A 105 12.64 0.56 11.38
N LEU A 106 13.53 -0.03 10.58
CA LEU A 106 13.19 -1.10 9.64
C LEU A 106 12.85 -2.37 10.43
N ASP A 107 11.61 -2.85 10.30
CA ASP A 107 11.15 -4.06 10.98
C ASP A 107 10.24 -4.91 10.08
N LEU A 108 10.25 -6.23 10.26
CA LEU A 108 9.41 -7.17 9.53
C LEU A 108 8.10 -7.39 10.28
N MET A 109 7.01 -6.85 9.75
CA MET A 109 5.73 -6.88 10.44
C MET A 109 4.85 -8.07 10.07
N TYR A 110 4.97 -8.56 8.84
CA TYR A 110 4.12 -9.64 8.37
C TYR A 110 4.82 -10.51 7.34
N LEU A 111 4.63 -11.82 7.51
CA LEU A 111 5.05 -12.88 6.61
C LEU A 111 3.82 -13.65 6.13
N SER A 112 3.64 -13.74 4.82
CA SER A 112 2.54 -14.47 4.21
C SER A 112 2.59 -15.99 4.44
N GLU A 113 3.79 -16.54 4.65
CA GLU A 113 4.07 -17.97 4.81
C GLU A 113 3.54 -18.50 6.13
N VAL A 114 3.52 -17.65 7.16
CA VAL A 114 3.02 -17.99 8.50
C VAL A 114 1.50 -17.89 8.56
N ASP A 115 0.89 -17.12 7.66
CA ASP A 115 -0.56 -16.93 7.64
C ASP A 115 -1.28 -18.00 6.79
N PRO A 116 -2.06 -18.90 7.40
CA PRO A 116 -2.81 -19.91 6.65
C PRO A 116 -3.89 -19.29 5.75
N THR A 117 -4.35 -18.05 6.02
CA THR A 117 -5.33 -17.41 5.14
C THR A 117 -4.74 -17.00 3.80
N TRP A 118 -3.42 -16.86 3.69
CA TRP A 118 -2.75 -16.47 2.44
C TRP A 118 -2.68 -17.60 1.40
N SER A 119 -2.55 -18.85 1.86
CA SER A 119 -2.44 -20.03 1.00
C SER A 119 -3.79 -20.71 0.73
N ASN A 120 -4.80 -20.45 1.55
CA ASN A 120 -6.11 -21.10 1.47
C ASN A 120 -7.24 -20.10 1.18
N ASP A 121 -7.78 -20.16 -0.05
CA ASP A 121 -8.86 -19.28 -0.53
C ASP A 121 -10.14 -19.37 0.32
N ILE A 122 -10.45 -20.54 0.90
CA ILE A 122 -11.64 -20.74 1.76
C ILE A 122 -11.47 -20.03 3.10
N LEU A 123 -10.26 -20.07 3.65
CA LEU A 123 -9.97 -19.41 4.92
C LEU A 123 -9.91 -17.89 4.75
N ALA A 124 -9.39 -17.41 3.62
CA ALA A 124 -9.50 -16.00 3.24
C ALA A 124 -10.96 -15.55 3.09
N LEU A 125 -11.81 -16.36 2.45
CA LEU A 125 -13.24 -16.08 2.29
C LEU A 125 -13.99 -15.97 3.62
N LEU A 126 -13.57 -16.72 4.64
CA LEU A 126 -14.14 -16.61 5.99
C LEU A 126 -13.83 -15.24 6.63
N LEU A 127 -12.67 -14.66 6.34
CA LEU A 127 -12.26 -13.33 6.82
C LEU A 127 -12.93 -12.19 6.04
N SER A 128 -13.19 -12.40 4.74
CA SER A 128 -13.81 -11.43 3.84
C SER A 128 -15.01 -12.00 3.08
N PRO A 129 -16.17 -12.17 3.76
CA PRO A 129 -17.37 -12.74 3.13
C PRO A 129 -17.92 -11.89 1.97
N GLU A 130 -17.59 -10.59 1.92
CA GLU A 130 -17.94 -9.71 0.81
C GLU A 130 -17.35 -10.13 -0.53
N ALA A 131 -16.32 -10.99 -0.54
CA ALA A 131 -15.75 -11.55 -1.77
C ALA A 131 -16.81 -12.29 -2.61
N ILE A 132 -17.89 -12.80 -2.00
CA ILE A 132 -19.01 -13.44 -2.71
C ILE A 132 -19.70 -12.46 -3.66
N LEU A 133 -19.82 -11.18 -3.29
CA LEU A 133 -20.41 -10.15 -4.15
C LEU A 133 -19.55 -9.91 -5.40
N PHE A 134 -18.23 -9.96 -5.23
CA PHE A 134 -17.25 -9.75 -6.30
C PHE A 134 -17.03 -10.99 -7.17
N ALA A 135 -17.53 -12.15 -6.76
CA ALA A 135 -17.59 -13.35 -7.60
C ALA A 135 -18.74 -13.30 -8.64
N THR A 136 -19.66 -12.32 -8.53
CA THR A 136 -20.78 -12.19 -9.46
C THR A 136 -20.37 -11.48 -10.76
N PRO A 137 -21.02 -11.76 -11.90
CA PRO A 137 -20.74 -11.07 -13.17
C PRO A 137 -20.96 -9.55 -13.11
N LEU A 138 -21.74 -9.05 -12.14
CA LEU A 138 -21.96 -7.62 -11.93
C LEU A 138 -20.70 -6.89 -11.46
N ALA A 139 -19.73 -7.61 -10.89
CA ALA A 139 -18.47 -7.05 -10.45
C ALA A 139 -17.53 -6.69 -11.62
N VAL A 140 -17.67 -7.33 -12.77
CA VAL A 140 -16.82 -7.10 -13.95
C VAL A 140 -16.91 -5.66 -14.46
N PRO A 141 -18.10 -5.10 -14.79
CA PRO A 141 -18.19 -3.69 -15.19
C PRO A 141 -17.76 -2.74 -14.08
N TRP A 142 -17.99 -3.10 -12.81
CA TRP A 142 -17.58 -2.28 -11.66
C TRP A 142 -16.06 -2.18 -11.51
N CYS A 143 -15.32 -3.28 -11.66
CA CYS A 143 -13.86 -3.23 -11.66
C CYS A 143 -13.28 -2.66 -12.95
N ALA A 144 -13.99 -2.76 -14.08
CA ALA A 144 -13.59 -2.10 -15.32
C ALA A 144 -13.66 -0.57 -15.22
N THR A 145 -14.71 0.00 -14.59
CA THR A 145 -14.78 1.44 -14.35
C THR A 145 -13.70 1.91 -13.38
N ASP A 146 -13.41 1.11 -12.36
CA ASP A 146 -12.31 1.36 -11.42
C ASP A 146 -10.94 1.44 -12.13
N CYS A 147 -10.63 0.48 -13.01
CA CYS A 147 -9.40 0.52 -13.81
C CYS A 147 -9.28 1.81 -14.64
N ALA A 148 -10.38 2.28 -15.24
CA ALA A 148 -10.38 3.53 -16.00
C ALA A 148 -10.15 4.76 -15.12
N LEU A 149 -10.77 4.82 -13.95
CA LEU A 149 -10.61 5.94 -13.00
C LEU A 149 -9.19 6.00 -12.43
N VAL A 150 -8.64 4.86 -12.00
CA VAL A 150 -7.30 4.78 -11.43
C VAL A 150 -6.23 5.08 -12.49
N SER A 151 -6.45 4.65 -13.74
CA SER A 151 -5.60 5.04 -14.87
C SER A 151 -5.58 6.55 -15.12
N ALA A 152 -6.63 7.27 -14.72
CA ALA A 152 -6.73 8.73 -14.76
C ALA A 152 -6.28 9.42 -13.45
N ASP A 153 -5.47 8.74 -12.62
CA ASP A 153 -4.99 9.25 -11.32
C ASP A 153 -6.11 9.59 -10.32
N LYS A 154 -7.24 8.85 -10.39
CA LYS A 154 -8.32 8.94 -9.41
C LYS A 154 -8.52 7.59 -8.74
N ALA A 155 -8.26 7.54 -7.44
CA ALA A 155 -8.45 6.34 -6.62
C ALA A 155 -9.68 6.51 -5.70
N PRO A 156 -10.91 6.31 -6.21
CA PRO A 156 -12.12 6.51 -5.41
C PRO A 156 -12.21 5.47 -4.27
N GLU A 157 -12.64 5.90 -3.09
CA GLU A 157 -12.86 4.99 -1.96
C GLU A 157 -14.09 4.07 -2.16
N SER A 158 -14.98 4.38 -3.11
CA SER A 158 -16.19 3.60 -3.38
C SER A 158 -15.92 2.24 -4.04
N THR A 159 -14.79 2.07 -4.73
CA THR A 159 -14.39 0.84 -5.43
C THR A 159 -13.46 -0.02 -4.56
N PHE A 160 -13.80 -0.15 -3.28
CA PHE A 160 -12.96 -0.84 -2.27
C PHE A 160 -12.67 -2.32 -2.57
N GLY A 161 -13.46 -2.98 -3.43
CA GLY A 161 -13.34 -4.41 -3.73
C GLY A 161 -12.65 -4.76 -5.04
N CYS A 162 -12.15 -3.76 -5.78
CA CYS A 162 -11.42 -3.94 -7.02
C CYS A 162 -9.96 -3.49 -6.85
N ALA A 163 -9.05 -4.07 -7.63
CA ALA A 163 -7.63 -3.74 -7.59
C ALA A 163 -7.19 -2.90 -8.82
N GLY A 164 -8.09 -2.08 -9.36
CA GLY A 164 -7.86 -1.33 -10.60
C GLY A 164 -7.63 -2.26 -11.79
N CYS A 165 -6.62 -1.93 -12.58
CA CYS A 165 -6.24 -2.70 -13.78
C CYS A 165 -5.40 -3.95 -13.48
N ASP A 166 -4.97 -4.14 -12.22
CA ASP A 166 -4.11 -5.26 -11.83
C ASP A 166 -4.89 -6.58 -11.72
N GLY A 167 -6.21 -6.50 -11.47
CA GLY A 167 -7.13 -7.63 -11.48
C GLY A 167 -8.17 -7.59 -10.37
N ASN A 168 -8.64 -8.76 -9.97
CA ASN A 168 -9.61 -8.89 -8.87
C ASN A 168 -8.90 -8.85 -7.52
N LEU A 169 -9.36 -7.98 -6.63
CA LEU A 169 -8.76 -7.85 -5.30
C LEU A 169 -9.02 -9.09 -4.43
N TYR A 170 -10.20 -9.69 -4.50
CA TYR A 170 -10.53 -10.91 -3.77
C TYR A 170 -10.22 -12.19 -4.57
N PRO A 171 -9.94 -13.32 -3.90
CA PRO A 171 -9.66 -13.45 -2.46
C PRO A 171 -8.30 -12.84 -2.08
N PHE A 172 -8.10 -12.51 -0.79
CA PHE A 172 -6.83 -11.97 -0.27
C PHE A 172 -5.75 -13.05 -0.12
N THR A 173 -5.45 -13.75 -1.22
CA THR A 173 -4.46 -14.82 -1.26
C THR A 173 -3.33 -14.49 -2.23
N GLY A 174 -2.23 -15.24 -2.08
CA GLY A 174 -1.10 -15.22 -3.00
C GLY A 174 -1.41 -15.72 -4.41
N ARG A 175 -2.63 -16.23 -4.65
CA ARG A 175 -3.02 -16.87 -5.91
C ARG A 175 -3.54 -15.86 -6.92
N VAL A 176 -2.81 -15.68 -8.01
CA VAL A 176 -3.22 -14.83 -9.13
C VAL A 176 -3.73 -15.69 -10.28
N ILE A 177 -4.82 -15.25 -10.92
CA ILE A 177 -5.45 -15.94 -12.06
C ILE A 177 -5.85 -14.89 -13.11
N GLY A 178 -5.57 -15.16 -14.38
CA GLY A 178 -6.03 -14.36 -15.52
C GLY A 178 -5.22 -13.10 -15.82
N GLN A 179 -4.18 -12.80 -15.03
CA GLN A 179 -3.25 -11.69 -15.28
C GLN A 179 -1.98 -12.25 -15.92
N ILE A 180 -1.60 -11.74 -17.10
CA ILE A 180 -0.44 -12.26 -17.86
C ILE A 180 0.85 -11.49 -17.55
N ASP A 181 0.74 -10.20 -17.24
CA ASP A 181 1.89 -9.35 -16.96
C ASP A 181 2.38 -9.59 -15.53
N THR A 182 3.64 -9.98 -15.38
CA THR A 182 4.26 -10.22 -14.08
C THR A 182 4.24 -8.98 -13.19
N VAL A 183 4.38 -7.78 -13.76
CA VAL A 183 4.37 -6.54 -12.97
C VAL A 183 2.99 -6.31 -12.36
N ALA A 184 1.95 -6.53 -13.17
CA ALA A 184 0.57 -6.44 -12.71
C ALA A 184 0.22 -7.56 -11.71
N GLN A 185 0.80 -8.75 -11.86
CA GLN A 185 0.65 -9.82 -10.86
C GLN A 185 1.28 -9.41 -9.52
N THR A 186 2.51 -8.89 -9.51
CA THR A 186 3.19 -8.54 -8.27
C THR A 186 2.57 -7.32 -7.59
N SER A 187 2.10 -6.33 -8.36
CA SER A 187 1.37 -5.19 -7.81
C SER A 187 0.00 -5.59 -7.26
N LEU A 188 -0.73 -6.50 -7.92
CA LEU A 188 -1.98 -7.07 -7.40
C LEU A 188 -1.77 -7.70 -6.02
N ILE A 189 -0.73 -8.51 -5.88
CA ILE A 189 -0.41 -9.15 -4.60
C ILE A 189 -0.06 -8.12 -3.53
N ALA A 190 0.70 -7.08 -3.87
CA ALA A 190 0.96 -5.98 -2.94
C ALA A 190 -0.34 -5.27 -2.50
N GLN A 191 -1.30 -5.04 -3.40
CA GLN A 191 -2.61 -4.46 -3.05
C GLN A 191 -3.42 -5.39 -2.12
N ARG A 192 -3.42 -6.70 -2.41
CA ARG A 192 -4.08 -7.70 -1.56
C ARG A 192 -3.47 -7.77 -0.19
N MET A 193 -2.15 -7.66 -0.09
CA MET A 193 -1.43 -7.64 1.16
C MET A 193 -1.85 -6.44 2.03
N VAL A 194 -1.84 -5.23 1.49
CA VAL A 194 -2.32 -4.02 2.20
C VAL A 194 -3.79 -4.16 2.62
N SER A 195 -4.62 -4.73 1.74
CA SER A 195 -6.05 -4.89 2.03
C SER A 195 -6.36 -5.96 3.07
N SER A 196 -5.59 -7.04 3.07
CA SER A 196 -5.60 -8.06 4.13
C SER A 196 -5.22 -7.46 5.48
N LEU A 197 -4.18 -6.61 5.52
CA LEU A 197 -3.77 -5.93 6.75
C LEU A 197 -4.83 -4.96 7.27
N HIS A 198 -5.55 -4.25 6.39
CA HIS A 198 -6.68 -3.41 6.80
C HIS A 198 -7.81 -4.22 7.42
N ARG A 199 -8.16 -5.37 6.83
CA ARG A 199 -9.15 -6.28 7.42
C ARG A 199 -8.75 -6.79 8.79
N LYS A 200 -7.48 -7.18 8.94
CA LYS A 200 -6.90 -7.65 10.21
C LYS A 200 -6.68 -6.52 11.22
N GLY A 201 -6.80 -5.25 10.82
CA GLY A 201 -6.58 -4.07 11.67
C GLY A 201 -5.14 -3.78 12.03
N LEU A 202 -4.22 -4.39 11.29
CA LEU A 202 -2.79 -4.10 11.40
C LEU A 202 -2.44 -2.79 10.69
N SER A 203 -3.15 -2.47 9.60
CA SER A 203 -3.03 -1.17 8.92
C SER A 203 -4.20 -0.24 9.26
N LYS A 204 -3.91 1.05 9.39
CA LYS A 204 -4.86 2.08 9.86
C LYS A 204 -5.07 3.17 8.80
N LYS A 205 -6.24 3.81 8.87
CA LYS A 205 -6.55 5.02 8.09
C LYS A 205 -5.91 6.24 8.76
N THR A 206 -5.08 6.96 8.02
CA THR A 206 -4.32 8.14 8.46
C THR A 206 -4.76 9.42 7.74
N MET A 207 -5.92 9.36 7.08
CA MET A 207 -6.48 10.42 6.26
C MET A 207 -7.95 10.66 6.61
N GLY A 208 -8.39 11.92 6.54
CA GLY A 208 -9.76 12.34 6.81
C GLY A 208 -9.89 13.06 8.15
N THR A 209 -11.02 13.74 8.38
CA THR A 209 -11.24 14.58 9.58
C THR A 209 -11.11 13.83 10.89
N GLU A 210 -11.51 12.56 10.92
CA GLU A 210 -11.44 11.70 12.10
C GLU A 210 -10.02 11.19 12.38
N ALA A 211 -9.18 11.10 11.33
CA ALA A 211 -7.84 10.55 11.41
C ALA A 211 -6.75 11.61 11.69
N VAL A 212 -7.10 12.90 11.73
CA VAL A 212 -6.15 14.01 11.96
C VAL A 212 -5.47 13.91 13.32
N CYS A 213 -6.22 13.53 14.35
CA CYS A 213 -5.69 13.43 15.72
C CYS A 213 -5.07 12.07 15.99
N LYS A 214 -5.72 11.00 15.54
CA LYS A 214 -5.31 9.62 15.78
C LYS A 214 -5.68 8.76 14.59
N ALA A 215 -4.77 7.87 14.19
CA ALA A 215 -5.04 6.91 13.13
C ALA A 215 -6.28 6.06 13.48
N SER A 216 -7.24 6.03 12.57
CA SER A 216 -8.52 5.34 12.75
C SER A 216 -8.47 3.94 12.14
N TYR A 217 -9.24 3.01 12.67
CA TYR A 217 -9.40 1.70 12.06
C TYR A 217 -10.33 1.79 10.86
N ALA A 218 -9.88 1.29 9.71
CA ALA A 218 -10.70 1.18 8.51
C ALA A 218 -10.63 -0.26 7.99
N PRO A 219 -11.76 -0.99 7.95
CA PRO A 219 -11.77 -2.39 7.53
C PRO A 219 -11.60 -2.56 6.01
N PHE A 220 -11.94 -1.52 5.25
CA PHE A 220 -11.68 -1.43 3.81
C PHE A 220 -10.48 -0.51 3.57
N THR A 221 -9.62 -0.86 2.61
CA THR A 221 -8.44 -0.07 2.27
C THR A 221 -8.84 1.30 1.70
N PRO A 222 -8.46 2.42 2.33
CA PRO A 222 -8.60 3.74 1.74
C PRO A 222 -7.58 3.88 0.60
N ARG A 223 -7.97 3.54 -0.63
CA ARG A 223 -7.03 3.48 -1.77
C ARG A 223 -6.36 4.81 -2.08
N SER A 224 -7.06 5.92 -1.89
CA SER A 224 -6.53 7.26 -2.09
C SER A 224 -5.42 7.64 -1.10
N GLN A 225 -5.36 6.97 0.05
CA GLN A 225 -4.29 7.15 1.04
C GLN A 225 -2.94 6.62 0.53
N TYR A 226 -2.94 5.68 -0.42
CA TYR A 226 -1.76 4.92 -0.78
C TYR A 226 -1.30 5.15 -2.21
N LYS A 227 0.02 5.17 -2.40
CA LYS A 227 0.67 5.12 -3.71
C LYS A 227 1.80 4.09 -3.68
N PHE A 228 2.02 3.43 -4.80
CA PHE A 228 3.12 2.51 -4.98
C PHE A 228 4.24 3.17 -5.77
N SER A 229 5.46 2.75 -5.47
CA SER A 229 6.64 3.04 -6.25
C SER A 229 7.46 1.75 -6.31
N MET A 230 7.63 1.18 -7.49
CA MET A 230 8.46 -0.02 -7.64
C MET A 230 9.94 0.36 -7.42
N ILE A 231 10.67 -0.38 -6.59
CA ILE A 231 12.11 -0.15 -6.35
C ILE A 231 13.00 -1.27 -6.91
N TYR A 232 12.48 -2.50 -6.97
CA TYR A 232 13.17 -3.66 -7.53
C TYR A 232 12.20 -4.43 -8.44
N PRO A 233 12.64 -4.93 -9.61
CA PRO A 233 14.03 -4.97 -10.10
C PRO A 233 14.48 -3.73 -10.91
N LYS A 234 13.57 -2.87 -11.36
CA LYS A 234 13.89 -1.58 -11.99
C LYS A 234 13.06 -0.47 -11.33
N ALA A 235 13.74 0.44 -10.63
CA ALA A 235 13.10 1.53 -9.91
C ALA A 235 12.23 2.42 -10.82
N GLU A 236 11.06 2.79 -10.31
CA GLU A 236 10.10 3.68 -10.96
C GLU A 236 10.57 5.13 -10.94
N ALA A 237 11.12 5.58 -9.82
CA ALA A 237 11.79 6.87 -9.74
C ALA A 237 13.06 6.85 -10.60
N ASP A 238 12.99 7.43 -11.79
CA ASP A 238 14.11 7.63 -12.72
C ASP A 238 14.32 9.14 -12.95
N GLU A 239 15.54 9.63 -12.75
CA GLU A 239 15.91 11.03 -12.97
C GLU A 239 15.85 11.42 -14.46
N THR A 240 15.88 10.44 -15.37
CA THR A 240 15.93 10.65 -16.81
C THR A 240 14.55 10.79 -17.46
N GLN A 241 13.77 11.80 -17.03
CA GLN A 241 12.65 12.53 -17.70
C GLN A 241 11.68 11.85 -18.71
N ASN A 242 11.70 10.53 -18.91
CA ASN A 242 10.85 9.82 -19.85
C ASN A 242 9.70 9.09 -19.16
N ASP A 243 9.58 9.20 -17.84
CA ASP A 243 8.47 8.61 -17.11
C ASP A 243 7.26 9.55 -17.11
N VAL A 244 6.22 9.16 -17.83
CA VAL A 244 4.97 9.92 -17.99
C VAL A 244 4.21 10.00 -16.66
N SER A 245 4.57 9.19 -15.67
CA SER A 245 3.92 9.05 -14.37
C SER A 245 4.83 9.32 -13.15
N GLY A 246 5.80 10.23 -13.22
CA GLY A 246 6.53 10.68 -12.00
C GLY A 246 7.19 9.54 -11.19
N CYS A 247 7.39 9.75 -9.88
CA CYS A 247 8.06 8.76 -9.00
C CYS A 247 7.20 7.54 -8.63
N CYS A 248 5.87 7.68 -8.77
CA CYS A 248 4.91 6.96 -7.95
C CYS A 248 3.53 6.91 -8.64
N HIS A 249 2.88 5.75 -8.63
CA HIS A 249 1.55 5.53 -9.20
C HIS A 249 0.50 5.20 -8.11
N PRO A 250 -0.79 5.51 -8.34
CA PRO A 250 -1.86 5.00 -7.48
C PRO A 250 -1.99 3.48 -7.61
N MET A 251 -2.45 2.84 -6.52
CA MET A 251 -2.70 1.40 -6.50
C MET A 251 -3.64 0.96 -7.62
N GLY A 252 -3.20 0.04 -8.48
CA GLY A 252 -4.01 -0.50 -9.56
C GLY A 252 -3.98 0.31 -10.86
N GLN A 253 -3.02 1.23 -11.01
CA GLN A 253 -2.81 1.92 -12.28
C GLN A 253 -2.32 0.92 -13.34
N SER A 254 -2.88 1.03 -14.56
CA SER A 254 -2.46 0.18 -15.68
C SER A 254 -0.94 0.22 -15.88
N THR A 255 -0.32 -0.97 -15.89
CA THR A 255 1.12 -1.13 -16.17
C THR A 255 1.51 -0.58 -17.54
N ASN A 256 0.55 -0.41 -18.46
CA ASN A 256 0.76 0.23 -19.74
C ASN A 256 1.18 1.71 -19.63
N LEU A 257 0.87 2.39 -18.51
CA LEU A 257 1.16 3.81 -18.32
C LEU A 257 2.52 4.06 -17.65
N TRP A 258 2.90 3.23 -16.66
CA TRP A 258 4.09 3.46 -15.83
C TRP A 258 5.20 2.42 -16.01
N CYS A 259 4.90 1.27 -16.62
CA CYS A 259 5.86 0.18 -16.82
C CYS A 259 6.25 0.00 -18.30
N LEU A 260 5.28 0.00 -19.22
CA LEU A 260 5.56 -0.20 -20.65
C LEU A 260 6.40 0.91 -21.32
N PRO A 261 6.21 2.21 -21.05
CA PRO A 261 6.95 3.28 -21.76
C PRO A 261 8.47 3.20 -21.56
N VAL A 262 8.91 2.62 -20.45
CA VAL A 262 10.34 2.43 -20.14
C VAL A 262 10.89 1.06 -20.58
N GLY A 263 10.15 0.32 -21.41
CA GLY A 263 10.52 -1.00 -21.94
C GLY A 263 10.26 -2.16 -21.00
N GLY A 264 9.39 -1.98 -20.00
CA GLY A 264 9.13 -2.96 -18.95
C GLY A 264 10.06 -2.80 -17.74
N ARG A 265 9.56 -3.22 -16.58
CA ARG A 265 10.26 -3.10 -15.29
C ARG A 265 10.72 -4.42 -14.69
N MET A 266 10.34 -5.55 -15.28
CA MET A 266 10.82 -6.89 -14.90
C MET A 266 12.00 -7.33 -15.74
N ARG A 267 12.88 -8.16 -15.14
CA ARG A 267 14.07 -8.70 -15.81
C ARG A 267 13.98 -10.23 -15.83
N PRO A 268 14.33 -10.90 -16.95
CA PRO A 268 14.44 -12.36 -16.96
C PRO A 268 15.39 -12.85 -15.86
N GLY A 269 14.95 -13.84 -15.08
CA GLY A 269 15.70 -14.38 -13.94
C GLY A 269 15.58 -13.58 -12.64
N LYS A 270 14.94 -12.40 -12.64
CA LYS A 270 14.58 -11.61 -11.46
C LYS A 270 13.10 -11.29 -11.51
N GLU A 271 12.31 -12.26 -11.08
CA GLU A 271 10.85 -12.20 -11.09
C GLU A 271 10.26 -11.77 -9.75
N ASP A 272 11.11 -11.55 -8.74
CA ASP A 272 10.69 -10.98 -7.46
C ASP A 272 10.60 -9.45 -7.59
N ALA A 273 9.63 -8.86 -6.92
CA ALA A 273 9.39 -7.42 -6.95
C ALA A 273 9.40 -6.83 -5.55
N VAL A 274 9.85 -5.58 -5.44
CA VAL A 274 9.74 -4.81 -4.21
C VAL A 274 9.08 -3.48 -4.52
N TYR A 275 8.04 -3.17 -3.78
CA TYR A 275 7.30 -1.93 -3.85
C TYR A 275 7.50 -1.13 -2.57
N MET A 276 7.86 0.13 -2.73
CA MET A 276 7.74 1.12 -1.67
C MET A 276 6.31 1.64 -1.65
N LEU A 277 5.71 1.58 -0.47
CA LEU A 277 4.36 2.09 -0.24
C LEU A 277 4.44 3.47 0.42
N TRP A 278 3.91 4.44 -0.30
CA TRP A 278 3.71 5.80 0.16
C TRP A 278 2.33 5.91 0.79
N GLN A 279 2.27 6.47 1.98
CA GLN A 279 1.05 6.66 2.74
C GLN A 279 0.83 8.13 3.01
N PHE A 280 -0.38 8.62 2.74
CA PHE A 280 -0.79 9.96 3.10
C PHE A 280 -1.11 10.04 4.59
N LYS A 281 -0.39 10.91 5.30
CA LYS A 281 -0.63 11.20 6.72
C LYS A 281 -1.26 12.58 6.86
N GLU A 282 -2.25 12.71 7.73
CA GLU A 282 -2.73 13.98 8.27
C GLU A 282 -2.57 13.96 9.79
N CYS A 283 -1.78 14.89 10.31
CA CYS A 283 -1.50 15.01 11.75
C CYS A 283 -1.83 16.41 12.26
N CYS A 284 -2.23 16.48 13.53
CA CYS A 284 -2.33 17.73 14.26
C CYS A 284 -1.09 17.98 15.10
N MET A 285 -0.25 18.93 14.68
CA MET A 285 0.95 19.33 15.40
C MET A 285 0.60 20.36 16.46
N ASN A 286 1.01 20.15 17.71
CA ASN A 286 0.79 21.12 18.77
C ASN A 286 1.60 22.41 18.48
N LEU A 287 0.93 23.57 18.55
CA LEU A 287 1.56 24.89 18.33
C LEU A 287 2.47 25.31 19.49
N LEU A 288 2.26 24.73 20.67
CA LEU A 288 3.13 24.87 21.82
C LEU A 288 4.01 23.62 21.83
N GLY A 289 5.30 23.76 21.48
CA GLY A 289 6.26 22.66 21.36
C GLY A 289 6.48 21.86 22.65
N GLY A 290 5.48 21.08 23.04
CA GLY A 290 5.50 20.14 24.13
C GLY A 290 5.31 18.75 23.55
N THR A 291 6.40 17.98 23.61
CA THR A 291 6.48 16.53 23.39
C THR A 291 5.26 15.82 23.99
N GLY A 292 4.38 15.31 23.13
CA GLY A 292 3.20 14.53 23.51
C GLY A 292 3.33 13.14 22.92
N SER A 293 4.04 12.27 23.64
CA SER A 293 4.32 10.85 23.34
C SER A 293 3.13 10.03 22.87
#